data_AF-A0A5C0UL75-F1
#
_entry.id   AF-A0A5C0UL75-F1
#
_cell.length_a   1.000
_cell.length_b   1.000
_cell.length_c   1.000
_cell.angle_alpha   90.00
_cell.angle_beta   90.00
_cell.angle_gamma   90.00
#
_symmetry.space_group_name_H-M   'P 1'
#
loop_
_entity.id
_entity.type
_entity.pdbx_description
1 polymer ?
#
loop_
_entity_poly.entity_id
_entity_poly.type
_entity_poly.pdbx_seq_one_letter_code
_entity_poly.pdbx_strand_id
1 'polypeptide(L)'
;MSVLKIQAPFERLKSANDDPQQALCRAVILQAIIDASEYSSCCSKQSAKLQKEAYYWLFTDSRNFFDICMGAELEVDFVRDIAKQMIKINRVPSDK
;
A
#
# COMPACT_ATOMS: atom_id res chain seq x y z
N MET A 1 12.74 -14.66 17.39
CA MET A 1 12.25 -13.46 16.68
C MET A 1 12.28 -13.74 15.18
N SER A 2 11.14 -14.07 14.58
CA SER A 2 11.06 -14.19 13.12
C SER A 2 11.00 -12.79 12.53
N VAL A 3 12.14 -12.31 12.02
CA VAL A 3 12.18 -11.10 11.19
C VAL A 3 11.37 -11.41 9.93
N LEU A 4 10.16 -10.85 9.83
CA LEU A 4 9.31 -10.98 8.65
C LEU A 4 10.12 -10.53 7.43
N LYS A 5 10.39 -11.46 6.51
CA LYS A 5 11.10 -11.23 5.23
C LYS A 5 10.26 -10.43 4.22
N ILE A 6 9.57 -9.38 4.68
CA ILE A 6 8.71 -8.48 3.88
C ILE A 6 9.48 -7.26 3.39
N GLN A 7 10.72 -7.07 3.84
CA GLN A 7 11.63 -6.12 3.20
C GLN A 7 11.67 -6.36 1.69
N ALA A 8 11.83 -7.60 1.20
CA ALA A 8 12.04 -7.80 -0.24
C ALA A 8 10.90 -7.29 -1.15
N PRO A 9 9.59 -7.54 -0.90
CA PRO A 9 8.53 -7.03 -1.77
C PRO A 9 8.20 -5.54 -1.57
N PHE A 10 8.28 -5.02 -0.34
CA PHE A 10 8.01 -3.61 -0.05
C PHE A 10 9.18 -2.71 -0.49
N GLU A 11 10.43 -3.18 -0.37
CA GLU A 11 11.61 -2.49 -0.88
C GLU A 11 11.66 -2.47 -2.42
N ARG A 12 11.01 -3.42 -3.11
CA ARG A 12 10.83 -3.33 -4.58
C ARG A 12 10.03 -2.10 -5.01
N LEU A 13 9.14 -1.59 -4.15
CA LEU A 13 8.44 -0.31 -4.39
C LEU A 13 9.36 0.90 -4.17
N LYS A 14 10.43 0.74 -3.37
CA LYS A 14 11.39 1.79 -3.00
C LYS A 14 12.67 1.80 -3.83
N SER A 15 12.81 0.90 -4.81
CA SER A 15 14.01 0.85 -5.63
C SER A 15 14.22 2.17 -6.37
N ALA A 16 15.46 2.65 -6.36
CA ALA A 16 15.85 3.88 -7.05
C ALA A 16 15.40 3.82 -8.51
N ASN A 17 14.80 4.90 -8.97
CA ASN A 17 14.30 5.04 -10.32
C ASN A 17 14.68 6.42 -10.85
N ASP A 18 15.31 6.44 -12.03
CA ASP A 18 15.74 7.68 -12.66
C ASP A 18 14.59 8.39 -13.39
N ASP A 19 13.43 7.76 -13.55
CA ASP A 19 12.20 8.39 -14.06
C ASP A 19 11.35 8.98 -12.91
N PRO A 20 11.22 10.32 -12.84
CA PRO A 20 10.40 10.98 -11.82
C PRO A 20 8.92 10.59 -11.86
N GLN A 21 8.38 10.30 -13.04
CA GLN A 21 6.97 9.93 -13.20
C GLN A 21 6.73 8.55 -12.60
N GLN A 22 7.61 7.59 -12.89
CA GLN A 22 7.53 6.25 -12.33
C GLN A 22 7.74 6.27 -10.81
N ALA A 23 8.68 7.09 -10.33
CA ALA A 23 8.90 7.30 -8.90
C ALA A 23 7.65 7.86 -8.20
N LEU A 24 6.98 8.85 -8.80
CA LEU A 24 5.72 9.41 -8.28
C LEU A 24 4.61 8.34 -8.21
N CYS A 25 4.41 7.57 -9.28
CA CYS A 25 3.42 6.50 -9.31
C CYS A 25 3.67 5.45 -8.21
N ARG A 26 4.93 5.04 -8.00
CA ARG A 26 5.30 4.12 -6.91
C ARG A 26 5.04 4.73 -5.52
N ALA A 27 5.34 6.02 -5.33
CA ALA A 27 5.09 6.72 -4.07
C ALA A 27 3.59 6.80 -3.74
N VAL A 28 2.74 7.07 -4.74
CA VAL A 28 1.28 7.07 -4.59
C VAL A 28 0.77 5.70 -4.15
N ILE A 29 1.23 4.63 -4.80
CA ILE A 29 0.89 3.25 -4.42
C ILE A 29 1.33 2.96 -2.99
N LEU A 30 2.57 3.33 -2.64
CA LEU A 30 3.14 3.11 -1.32
C LEU A 30 2.30 3.79 -0.22
N GLN A 31 1.94 5.05 -0.43
CA GLN A 31 1.14 5.80 0.53
C GLN A 31 -0.27 5.19 0.68
N ALA A 32 -0.90 4.78 -0.42
CA ALA A 32 -2.20 4.13 -0.37
C ALA A 32 -2.15 2.81 0.42
N ILE A 33 -1.09 2.01 0.27
CA ILE A 33 -0.90 0.78 1.05
C ILE A 33 -0.73 1.10 2.53
N ILE A 34 0.08 2.11 2.87
CA ILE A 34 0.28 2.55 4.27
C ILE A 34 -1.06 2.99 4.87
N ASP A 35 -1.76 3.90 4.22
CA ASP A 35 -3.04 4.45 4.70
C ASP A 35 -4.10 3.37 4.86
N ALA A 36 -4.20 2.43 3.92
CA ALA A 36 -5.14 1.31 4.02
C ALA A 36 -4.79 0.33 5.15
N SER A 37 -3.49 0.21 5.47
CA SER A 37 -2.96 -0.71 6.48
C SER A 37 -2.89 -0.08 7.88
N GLU A 38 -3.10 1.22 8.02
CA GLU A 38 -3.07 1.92 9.30
C GLU A 38 -4.19 1.39 10.23
N TYR A 39 -3.85 0.62 11.25
CA TYR A 39 -4.78 0.16 12.28
C TYR A 39 -4.46 0.89 13.58
N SER A 40 -5.24 1.91 13.91
CA SER A 40 -5.06 2.64 15.17
C SER A 40 -6.37 2.69 15.95
N SER A 41 -6.30 2.22 17.20
CA SER A 41 -7.35 2.28 18.21
C SER A 41 -7.66 3.71 18.68
N CYS A 42 -6.84 4.68 18.26
CA CYS A 42 -6.94 6.09 18.61
C CYS A 42 -7.06 6.97 17.34
N CYS A 43 -7.67 6.45 16.26
CA CYS A 43 -7.79 7.18 15.01
C CYS A 43 -8.78 8.35 15.12
N SER A 44 -8.32 9.54 14.73
CA SER A 44 -9.22 10.66 14.44
C SER A 44 -10.22 10.27 13.34
N LYS A 45 -11.39 10.92 13.29
CA LYS A 45 -12.37 10.70 12.20
C LYS A 45 -11.75 10.86 10.81
N GLN A 46 -10.75 11.74 10.68
CA GLN A 46 -10.03 11.97 9.44
C GLN A 46 -9.17 10.76 9.04
N SER A 47 -8.44 10.17 9.99
CA SER A 47 -7.61 8.98 9.74
C SER A 47 -8.47 7.78 9.28
N ALA A 48 -9.63 7.57 9.91
CA ALA A 48 -10.56 6.51 9.52
C ALA A 48 -11.13 6.72 8.11
N LYS A 49 -11.38 7.98 7.73
CA LYS A 49 -11.83 8.34 6.37
C LYS A 49 -10.75 8.02 5.34
N LEU A 50 -9.51 8.46 5.58
CA LEU A 50 -8.38 8.21 4.68
C LEU A 50 -8.10 6.72 4.49
N GLN A 51 -8.13 5.94 5.58
CA GLN A 51 -8.00 4.48 5.50
C GLN A 51 -9.05 3.86 4.57
N LYS A 52 -10.32 4.26 4.74
CA LYS A 52 -11.43 3.74 3.92
C LYS A 52 -11.29 4.12 2.45
N GLU A 53 -10.89 5.36 2.17
CA GLU A 53 -10.66 5.86 0.81
C GLU A 53 -9.50 5.12 0.14
N ALA A 54 -8.37 4.96 0.83
CA ALA A 54 -7.22 4.21 0.32
C ALA A 54 -7.55 2.74 0.06
N TYR A 55 -8.28 2.09 0.98
CA TYR A 55 -8.77 0.73 0.77
C TYR A 55 -9.67 0.63 -0.47
N TYR A 56 -10.61 1.55 -0.62
CA TYR A 56 -11.51 1.57 -1.77
C TYR A 56 -10.74 1.78 -3.08
N TRP A 57 -9.76 2.68 -3.09
CA TRP A 57 -8.93 2.96 -4.26
C TRP A 57 -8.11 1.73 -4.70
N LEU A 58 -7.54 0.96 -3.76
CA LEU A 58 -6.75 -0.24 -4.06
C LEU A 58 -7.59 -1.42 -4.59
N PHE A 59 -8.81 -1.59 -4.05
CA PHE A 59 -9.60 -2.81 -4.28
C PHE A 59 -10.83 -2.64 -5.18
N THR A 60 -11.16 -1.42 -5.57
CA THR A 60 -12.20 -1.17 -6.58
C THR A 60 -11.56 -1.05 -7.95
N ASP A 61 -12.23 -1.55 -8.97
CA ASP A 61 -11.80 -1.36 -10.36
C ASP A 61 -12.02 0.10 -10.77
N SER A 62 -10.96 0.89 -10.59
CA SER A 62 -10.89 2.28 -11.06
C SER A 62 -9.82 2.39 -12.14
N ARG A 63 -10.15 3.12 -13.22
CA ARG A 63 -9.17 3.45 -14.28
C ARG A 63 -7.95 4.16 -13.71
N ASN A 64 -8.16 5.05 -12.75
CA ASN A 64 -7.08 5.79 -12.10
C ASN A 64 -6.06 4.89 -11.39
N PHE A 65 -6.50 3.86 -10.66
CA PHE A 65 -5.58 2.91 -10.02
C PHE A 65 -4.78 2.11 -11.04
N PHE A 66 -5.44 1.64 -12.11
CA PHE A 66 -4.79 0.93 -13.21
C PHE A 66 -3.71 1.78 -13.88
N ASP A 67 -4.04 3.03 -14.23
CA ASP A 67 -3.12 3.96 -14.88
C ASP A 67 -1.88 4.24 -14.00
N ILE A 68 -2.08 4.36 -12.69
CA ILE A 68 -0.98 4.54 -11.72
C ILE A 68 -0.12 3.27 -11.60
N CYS A 69 -0.71 2.07 -11.64
CA CYS A 69 0.05 0.81 -11.67
C CYS A 69 0.88 0.67 -12.94
N MET A 70 0.29 0.99 -14.10
CA MET A 70 0.99 1.05 -15.39
C MET A 70 2.15 2.03 -15.36
N GLY A 71 1.91 3.26 -14.86
CA GLY A 71 2.95 4.27 -14.71
C GLY A 71 4.04 3.90 -13.71
N ALA A 72 3.76 2.98 -12.77
CA ALA A 72 4.75 2.44 -11.84
C ALA A 72 5.53 1.22 -12.40
N GLU A 73 5.11 0.68 -13.54
CA GLU A 73 5.49 -0.64 -14.08
C GLU A 73 5.25 -1.78 -13.07
N LEU A 74 4.06 -1.79 -12.47
CA LEU A 74 3.65 -2.80 -11.52
C LEU A 74 2.34 -3.46 -11.95
N GLU A 75 2.29 -4.78 -11.82
CA GLU A 75 1.05 -5.52 -12.01
C GLU A 75 0.03 -5.17 -10.92
N VAL A 76 -1.21 -4.95 -11.33
CA VAL A 76 -2.32 -4.61 -10.42
C VAL A 76 -2.49 -5.66 -9.31
N ASP A 77 -2.45 -6.94 -9.69
CA ASP A 77 -2.61 -8.04 -8.73
C ASP A 77 -1.45 -8.12 -7.76
N PHE A 78 -0.21 -7.83 -8.21
CA PHE A 78 0.95 -7.75 -7.35
C PHE A 78 0.75 -6.66 -6.27
N VAL A 79 0.31 -5.46 -6.66
CA VAL A 79 0.06 -4.36 -5.71
C VAL A 79 -1.04 -4.73 -4.72
N ARG A 80 -2.15 -5.30 -5.19
CA ARG A 80 -3.28 -5.73 -4.34
C ARG A 80 -2.87 -6.82 -3.36
N ASP A 81 -2.01 -7.75 -3.75
CA ASP A 81 -1.53 -8.82 -2.88
C ASP A 81 -0.59 -8.30 -1.79
N ILE A 82 0.28 -7.34 -2.10
CA ILE A 82 1.08 -6.64 -1.09
C ILE A 82 0.17 -5.88 -0.12
N ALA A 83 -0.82 -5.14 -0.63
CA ALA A 83 -1.76 -4.41 0.20
C ALA A 83 -2.51 -5.33 1.18
N LYS A 84 -3.05 -6.47 0.70
CA LYS A 84 -3.72 -7.47 1.54
C LYS A 84 -2.81 -8.01 2.63
N GLN A 85 -1.54 -8.30 2.30
CA GLN A 85 -0.56 -8.79 3.26
C GLN A 85 -0.30 -7.75 4.37
N MET A 86 -0.08 -6.49 4.00
CA MET A 86 0.18 -5.41 4.96
C MET A 86 -1.02 -5.15 5.87
N ILE A 87 -2.24 -5.09 5.31
CA ILE A 87 -3.47 -4.95 6.08
C ILE A 87 -3.64 -6.10 7.06
N LYS A 88 -3.37 -7.33 6.63
CA LYS A 88 -3.48 -8.52 7.49
C LYS A 88 -2.51 -8.41 8.68
N ILE A 89 -1.26 -8.03 8.42
CA ILE A 89 -0.23 -7.90 9.47
C ILE A 89 -0.62 -6.85 10.50
N ASN A 90 -1.05 -5.67 10.06
CA ASN A 90 -1.38 -4.58 10.96
C ASN A 90 -2.70 -4.78 11.71
N ARG A 91 -3.57 -5.69 11.26
CA ARG A 91 -4.82 -6.06 11.95
C ARG A 91 -4.67 -7.23 12.92
N VAL A 92 -3.59 -8.01 12.84
CA VAL A 92 -3.29 -9.00 13.88
C VAL A 92 -2.80 -8.21 15.10
N PRO A 93 -3.48 -8.27 16.25
CA PRO A 93 -2.95 -7.66 17.46
C PRO A 93 -1.60 -8.30 17.73
N SER A 94 -0.55 -7.49 17.83
CA SER A 94 0.71 -7.95 18.39
C SER A 94 0.39 -8.54 19.76
N ASP A 95 0.52 -9.85 19.92
CA ASP A 95 0.47 -10.47 21.23
C ASP A 95 1.45 -9.70 22.14
N LYS A 96 0.91 -9.27 23.29
CA LYS A 96 1.53 -8.39 24.27
C LYS A 96 2.88 -8.91 24.77
#